data_AF-A0A0D2GDL8-F1
#
_entry.id   AF-A0A0D2GDL8-F1
#
_cell.length_a   1.000
_cell.length_b   1.000
_cell.length_c   1.000
_cell.angle_alpha   90.00
_cell.angle_beta   90.00
_cell.angle_gamma   90.00
#
_symmetry.space_group_name_H-M   'P 1'
#
loop_
_entity.id
_entity.type
_entity.pdbx_description
1 polymer ?
#
loop_
_entity_poly.entity_id
_entity_poly.type
_entity_poly.pdbx_seq_one_letter_code
_entity_poly.pdbx_strand_id
1 'polypeptide(L)'
;MEPGEGLKQQAEQSFFDRSDDWEAFVDVCTPEMAARTKFAILIGCLSAHRDRLAGFFGPRLESTLVCWALDHMGSPMSDFLRWSLGREEGAPEYWTIDVLDEHLTLWSNVFESTPAKHYEEYVIRLTSSLYPYQNATNGPSIAHALSSDPKHRRWAYQLWKVFWLKHFERVTKSHQLNDAEMSDTL
;
A
#
# COMPACT_ATOMS: atom_id res chain seq x y z
N MET A 1 -6.74 32.30 -13.76
CA MET A 1 -6.70 31.84 -12.37
C MET A 1 -7.59 32.78 -11.59
N GLU A 2 -8.79 32.32 -11.25
CA GLU A 2 -9.70 33.13 -10.46
C GLU A 2 -9.22 33.16 -9.00
N PRO A 3 -9.37 34.28 -8.28
CA PRO A 3 -8.91 34.41 -6.90
C PRO A 3 -9.53 33.37 -5.94
N GLY A 4 -10.66 32.76 -6.30
CA GLY A 4 -11.28 31.67 -5.54
C GLY A 4 -10.61 30.31 -5.70
N GLU A 5 -9.93 30.04 -6.81
CA GLU A 5 -9.26 28.76 -7.06
C GLU A 5 -8.03 28.58 -6.17
N GLY A 6 -7.23 29.64 -6.01
CA GLY A 6 -6.03 29.61 -5.16
C GLY A 6 -6.35 29.41 -3.67
N LEU A 7 -7.47 29.97 -3.19
CA LEU A 7 -7.93 29.76 -1.82
C LEU A 7 -8.40 28.32 -1.59
N LYS A 8 -9.09 27.70 -2.56
CA LYS A 8 -9.47 26.28 -2.47
C LYS A 8 -8.24 25.37 -2.49
N GLN A 9 -7.26 25.66 -3.34
CA GLN A 9 -5.99 24.94 -3.35
C GLN A 9 -5.25 25.02 -2.02
N GLN A 10 -5.08 26.22 -1.44
CA GLN A 10 -4.41 26.37 -0.15
C GLN A 10 -5.20 25.70 0.97
N ALA A 11 -6.53 25.84 0.98
CA ALA A 11 -7.38 25.18 1.96
C ALA A 11 -7.26 23.65 1.87
N GLU A 12 -7.27 23.07 0.67
CA GLU A 12 -7.12 21.63 0.51
C GLU A 12 -5.69 21.14 0.74
N GLN A 13 -4.66 21.86 0.31
CA GLN A 13 -3.28 21.51 0.65
C GLN A 13 -3.05 21.58 2.16
N SER A 14 -3.62 22.58 2.84
CA SER A 14 -3.65 22.64 4.31
C SER A 14 -4.49 21.52 4.92
N PHE A 15 -5.45 20.97 4.18
CA PHE A 15 -6.27 19.82 4.58
C PHE A 15 -5.43 18.53 4.57
N PHE A 16 -4.52 18.37 3.61
CA PHE A 16 -3.56 17.26 3.60
C PHE A 16 -2.46 17.42 4.64
N ASP A 17 -1.97 18.64 4.87
CA ASP A 17 -1.01 18.89 5.95
C ASP A 17 -1.63 18.69 7.34
N ARG A 18 -2.98 18.66 7.44
CA ARG A 18 -3.68 18.40 8.69
C ARG A 18 -3.77 16.90 8.95
N SER A 19 -3.11 16.48 10.02
CA SER A 19 -3.20 15.14 10.61
C SER A 19 -4.63 14.66 10.82
N ASP A 20 -5.63 15.55 10.93
CA ASP A 20 -7.03 15.27 11.24
C ASP A 20 -7.67 14.16 10.36
N ASP A 21 -7.40 14.13 9.04
CA ASP A 21 -7.96 13.09 8.16
C ASP A 21 -7.24 11.74 8.32
N TRP A 22 -5.93 11.79 8.57
CA TRP A 22 -5.19 10.58 8.93
C TRP A 22 -5.64 10.05 10.29
N GLU A 23 -5.90 10.92 11.25
CA GLU A 23 -6.47 10.57 12.55
C GLU A 23 -7.85 9.93 12.38
N ALA A 24 -8.71 10.46 11.52
CA ALA A 24 -9.99 9.81 11.19
C ALA A 24 -9.80 8.40 10.59
N PHE A 25 -8.81 8.20 9.71
CA PHE A 25 -8.45 6.88 9.21
C PHE A 25 -7.94 5.94 10.32
N VAL A 26 -7.06 6.45 11.20
CA VAL A 26 -6.51 5.72 12.35
C VAL A 26 -7.61 5.32 13.33
N ASP A 27 -8.57 6.21 13.59
CA ASP A 27 -9.71 5.98 14.48
C ASP A 27 -10.63 4.88 13.96
N VAL A 28 -10.79 4.78 12.64
CA VAL A 28 -11.53 3.67 11.99
C VAL A 28 -10.71 2.38 12.02
N CYS A 29 -9.38 2.47 11.95
CA CYS A 29 -8.48 1.32 11.98
C CYS A 29 -8.32 0.76 13.40
N THR A 30 -9.31 0.00 13.88
CA THR A 30 -9.16 -0.73 15.15
C THR A 30 -8.11 -1.85 15.04
N PRO A 31 -7.43 -2.24 16.13
CA PRO A 31 -6.46 -3.34 16.11
C PRO A 31 -7.04 -4.67 15.62
N GLU A 32 -8.32 -4.91 15.89
CA GLU A 32 -9.04 -6.15 15.55
C GLU A 32 -9.39 -6.25 14.05
N MET A 33 -9.35 -5.12 13.34
CA MET A 33 -9.70 -5.07 11.93
C MET A 33 -8.60 -5.74 11.08
N ALA A 34 -9.02 -6.59 10.14
CA ALA A 34 -8.11 -7.26 9.22
C ALA A 34 -7.31 -6.24 8.41
N ALA A 35 -6.02 -6.53 8.18
CA ALA A 35 -5.11 -5.64 7.45
C ALA A 35 -5.66 -5.25 6.07
N ARG A 36 -6.25 -6.21 5.35
CA ARG A 36 -6.89 -5.96 4.04
C ARG A 36 -8.02 -4.93 4.13
N THR A 37 -8.84 -4.98 5.18
CA THR A 37 -9.93 -4.02 5.37
C THR A 37 -9.38 -2.63 5.63
N LYS A 38 -8.33 -2.50 6.47
CA LYS A 38 -7.64 -1.23 6.70
C LYS A 38 -7.07 -0.65 5.41
N PHE A 39 -6.45 -1.50 4.58
CA PHE A 39 -5.89 -1.08 3.30
C PHE A 39 -6.97 -0.64 2.31
N ALA A 40 -8.09 -1.37 2.24
CA ALA A 40 -9.22 -0.96 1.39
C ALA A 40 -9.81 0.40 1.82
N ILE A 41 -9.91 0.66 3.13
CA ILE A 41 -10.37 1.95 3.65
C ILE A 41 -9.38 3.07 3.26
N LEU A 42 -8.08 2.82 3.41
CA LEU A 42 -7.05 3.78 3.01
C LEU A 42 -7.18 4.15 1.53
N ILE A 43 -7.28 3.15 0.65
CA ILE A 43 -7.44 3.36 -0.80
C ILE A 43 -8.74 4.12 -1.10
N GLY A 44 -9.83 3.81 -0.40
CA GLY A 44 -11.08 4.57 -0.49
C GLY A 44 -10.91 6.04 -0.10
N CYS A 45 -10.22 6.32 1.01
CA CYS A 45 -9.90 7.69 1.44
C CYS A 45 -9.06 8.42 0.38
N LEU A 46 -7.96 7.82 -0.08
CA LEU A 46 -7.09 8.42 -1.09
C LEU A 46 -7.84 8.68 -2.41
N SER A 47 -8.69 7.75 -2.84
CA SER A 47 -9.52 7.92 -4.03
C SER A 47 -10.51 9.07 -3.87
N ALA A 48 -11.18 9.18 -2.72
CA ALA A 48 -12.06 10.30 -2.43
C ALA A 48 -11.33 11.64 -2.37
N HIS A 49 -10.06 11.65 -1.95
CA HIS A 49 -9.20 12.83 -2.01
C HIS A 49 -8.79 13.19 -3.43
N ARG A 50 -8.40 12.20 -4.25
CA ARG A 50 -8.12 12.41 -5.68
C ARG A 50 -9.33 13.03 -6.37
N ASP A 51 -10.53 12.48 -6.16
CA ASP A 51 -11.73 12.93 -6.85
C ASP A 51 -12.12 14.36 -6.46
N ARG A 52 -11.90 14.74 -5.19
CA ARG A 52 -12.06 16.14 -4.73
C ARG A 52 -11.05 17.09 -5.41
N LEU A 53 -9.82 16.63 -5.59
CA LEU A 53 -8.73 17.40 -6.16
C LEU A 53 -8.67 17.40 -7.70
N ALA A 54 -9.41 16.51 -8.36
CA ALA A 54 -9.36 16.32 -9.82
C ALA A 54 -9.66 17.62 -10.59
N GLY A 55 -10.39 18.56 -9.98
CA GLY A 55 -10.67 19.88 -10.56
C GLY A 55 -9.53 20.89 -10.46
N PHE A 56 -8.50 20.65 -9.64
CA PHE A 56 -7.49 21.64 -9.30
C PHE A 56 -6.11 21.31 -9.88
N PHE A 57 -5.71 20.04 -9.98
CA PHE A 57 -4.38 19.65 -10.47
C PHE A 57 -4.42 18.37 -11.30
N GLY A 58 -3.44 18.21 -12.19
CA GLY A 58 -3.26 17.02 -13.02
C GLY A 58 -2.64 15.82 -12.28
N PRO A 59 -2.12 14.81 -13.00
CA PRO A 59 -1.69 13.50 -12.48
C PRO A 59 -0.73 13.51 -11.28
N ARG A 60 0.06 14.59 -11.12
CA ARG A 60 1.03 14.76 -10.01
C ARG A 60 0.40 14.72 -8.61
N LEU A 61 -0.93 14.80 -8.52
CA LEU A 61 -1.65 14.63 -7.27
C LEU A 61 -1.58 13.21 -6.72
N GLU A 62 -1.69 12.18 -7.56
CA GLU A 62 -1.77 10.82 -7.03
C GLU A 62 -0.47 10.42 -6.35
N SER A 63 0.68 10.69 -6.97
CA SER A 63 1.98 10.47 -6.34
C SER A 63 2.14 11.22 -5.02
N THR A 64 1.53 12.41 -4.91
CA THR A 64 1.56 13.20 -3.67
C THR A 64 0.71 12.54 -2.59
N LEU A 65 -0.49 12.07 -2.93
CA LEU A 65 -1.39 11.34 -2.04
C LEU A 65 -0.77 10.01 -1.56
N VAL A 66 -0.12 9.28 -2.48
CA VAL A 66 0.59 8.04 -2.17
C VAL A 66 1.77 8.31 -1.24
N CYS A 67 2.62 9.29 -1.54
CA CYS A 67 3.73 9.67 -0.67
C CYS A 67 3.24 10.09 0.72
N TRP A 68 2.22 10.93 0.78
CA TRP A 68 1.59 11.36 2.02
C TRP A 68 1.09 10.17 2.85
N ALA A 69 0.41 9.21 2.22
CA ALA A 69 -0.06 8.02 2.91
C ALA A 69 1.10 7.16 3.46
N LEU A 70 2.19 7.01 2.70
CA LEU A 70 3.37 6.25 3.12
C LEU A 70 4.11 6.93 4.28
N ASP A 71 4.16 8.26 4.30
CA ASP A 71 4.77 9.03 5.38
C ASP A 71 3.98 8.86 6.69
N HIS A 72 2.65 8.83 6.63
CA HIS A 72 1.79 8.69 7.81
C HIS A 72 1.57 7.23 8.25
N MET A 73 1.65 6.25 7.34
CA MET A 73 1.45 4.82 7.63
C MET A 73 2.43 4.28 8.67
N GLY A 74 3.65 4.80 8.70
CA GLY A 74 4.71 4.38 9.62
C GLY A 74 5.38 3.05 9.25
N SER A 75 6.57 2.84 9.81
CA SER A 75 7.34 1.62 9.63
C SER A 75 6.79 0.46 10.48
N PRO A 76 6.84 -0.79 9.99
CA PRO A 76 7.57 -1.23 8.80
C PRO A 76 6.76 -1.23 7.50
N MET A 77 5.44 -1.02 7.55
CA MET A 77 4.61 -1.16 6.36
C MET A 77 5.01 -0.18 5.26
N SER A 78 5.27 1.09 5.61
CA SER A 78 5.76 2.08 4.66
C SER A 78 7.09 1.69 4.01
N ASP A 79 7.99 1.03 4.75
CA ASP A 79 9.28 0.58 4.22
C ASP A 79 9.14 -0.57 3.22
N PHE A 80 8.26 -1.53 3.50
CA PHE A 80 7.95 -2.61 2.57
C PHE A 80 7.32 -2.08 1.27
N LEU A 81 6.39 -1.13 1.39
CA LEU A 81 5.72 -0.51 0.25
C LEU A 81 6.69 0.33 -0.57
N ARG A 82 7.42 1.27 0.05
CA ARG A 82 8.44 2.09 -0.63
C ARG A 82 9.46 1.22 -1.36
N TRP A 83 9.88 0.10 -0.75
CA TRP A 83 10.77 -0.84 -1.43
C TRP A 83 10.13 -1.44 -2.68
N SER A 84 8.91 -1.94 -2.59
CA SER A 84 8.25 -2.60 -3.73
C SER A 84 7.89 -1.61 -4.84
N LEU A 85 7.34 -0.44 -4.50
CA LEU A 85 7.01 0.62 -5.43
C LEU A 85 8.27 1.16 -6.12
N GLY A 86 9.31 1.48 -5.34
CA GLY A 86 10.58 1.95 -5.91
C GLY A 86 11.26 0.93 -6.82
N ARG A 87 10.97 -0.36 -6.63
CA ARG A 87 11.56 -1.44 -7.41
C ARG A 87 10.85 -1.66 -8.75
N GLU A 88 9.52 -1.66 -8.76
CA GLU A 88 8.74 -2.03 -9.96
C GLU A 88 8.21 -0.81 -10.72
N GLU A 89 7.94 0.29 -10.02
CA GLU A 89 7.31 1.51 -10.57
C GLU A 89 8.31 2.65 -10.75
N GLY A 90 9.48 2.55 -10.11
CA GLY A 90 10.55 3.52 -10.21
C GLY A 90 10.34 4.74 -9.29
N ALA A 91 10.54 5.94 -9.84
CA ALA A 91 10.55 7.17 -9.05
C ALA A 91 9.16 7.49 -8.45
N PRO A 92 9.10 8.14 -7.26
CA PRO A 92 7.84 8.44 -6.58
C PRO A 92 6.81 9.21 -7.41
N GLU A 93 7.27 10.02 -8.37
CA GLU A 93 6.43 10.78 -9.30
C GLU A 93 5.55 9.92 -10.23
N TYR A 94 5.85 8.62 -10.35
CA TYR A 94 5.05 7.68 -11.14
C TYR A 94 4.08 6.84 -10.29
N TRP A 95 4.12 6.96 -8.97
CA TRP A 95 3.28 6.14 -8.11
C TRP A 95 1.83 6.63 -8.13
N THR A 96 0.91 5.73 -8.42
CA THR A 96 -0.54 5.99 -8.48
C THR A 96 -1.26 5.31 -7.32
N ILE A 97 -2.50 5.70 -7.05
CA ILE A 97 -3.31 5.08 -6.01
C ILE A 97 -3.63 3.62 -6.37
N ASP A 98 -3.91 3.35 -7.63
CA ASP A 98 -4.21 1.99 -8.12
C ASP A 98 -3.00 1.06 -7.96
N VAL A 99 -1.80 1.56 -8.28
CA VAL A 99 -0.54 0.83 -8.08
C VAL A 99 -0.26 0.63 -6.59
N LEU A 100 -0.53 1.62 -5.73
CA LEU A 100 -0.44 1.44 -4.28
C LEU A 100 -1.38 0.31 -3.79
N ASP A 101 -2.62 0.26 -4.27
CA ASP A 101 -3.60 -0.78 -3.90
C ASP A 101 -3.11 -2.19 -4.30
N GLU A 102 -2.56 -2.31 -5.51
CA GLU A 102 -1.98 -3.57 -5.99
C GLU A 102 -0.83 -4.03 -5.08
N HIS A 103 0.08 -3.13 -4.74
CA HIS A 103 1.22 -3.43 -3.87
C HIS A 103 0.78 -3.77 -2.44
N LEU A 104 -0.21 -3.07 -1.88
CA LEU A 104 -0.81 -3.40 -0.59
C LEU A 104 -1.41 -4.81 -0.60
N THR A 105 -2.18 -5.12 -1.64
CA THR A 105 -2.80 -6.44 -1.83
C THR A 105 -1.75 -7.55 -1.90
N LEU A 106 -0.66 -7.33 -2.63
CA LEU A 106 0.41 -8.32 -2.74
C LEU A 106 1.20 -8.50 -1.43
N TRP A 107 1.45 -7.43 -0.69
CA TRP A 107 2.02 -7.54 0.65
C TRP A 107 1.09 -8.28 1.62
N SER A 108 -0.22 -8.00 1.60
CA SER A 108 -1.20 -8.78 2.37
C SER A 108 -1.14 -10.26 2.02
N ASN A 109 -1.05 -10.61 0.73
CA ASN A 109 -0.92 -11.99 0.29
C ASN A 109 0.37 -12.64 0.82
N VAL A 110 1.49 -11.92 0.82
CA VAL A 110 2.75 -12.39 1.40
C VAL A 110 2.61 -12.65 2.90
N PHE A 111 2.13 -11.67 3.65
CA PHE A 111 2.00 -11.74 5.11
C PHE A 111 1.00 -12.80 5.59
N GLU A 112 -0.04 -13.06 4.83
CA GLU A 112 -1.05 -14.07 5.18
C GLU A 112 -0.69 -15.47 4.67
N SER A 113 0.35 -15.59 3.85
CA SER A 113 0.75 -16.85 3.21
C SER A 113 1.28 -17.88 4.19
N THR A 114 1.05 -19.16 3.89
CA THR A 114 1.60 -20.30 4.65
C THR A 114 3.14 -20.24 4.77
N PRO A 115 3.91 -19.94 3.70
CA PRO A 115 5.37 -19.78 3.83
C PRO A 115 5.77 -18.71 4.83
N ALA A 116 5.09 -17.55 4.86
CA ALA A 116 5.39 -16.49 5.82
C ALA A 116 5.09 -16.91 7.26
N LYS A 117 3.94 -17.54 7.51
CA LYS A 117 3.57 -18.06 8.83
C LYS A 117 4.57 -19.10 9.35
N HIS A 118 4.95 -20.06 8.50
CA HIS A 118 5.98 -21.04 8.85
C HIS A 118 7.33 -20.38 9.15
N TYR A 119 7.73 -19.38 8.35
CA TYR A 119 8.98 -18.67 8.58
C TYR A 119 8.96 -17.88 9.90
N GLU A 120 7.86 -17.19 10.21
CA GLU A 120 7.69 -16.50 11.49
C GLU A 120 7.81 -17.48 12.67
N GLU A 121 7.07 -18.59 12.64
CA GLU A 121 7.01 -19.58 13.72
C GLU A 121 8.34 -20.28 13.95
N TYR A 122 8.98 -20.79 12.89
CA TYR A 122 10.15 -21.66 13.01
C TYR A 122 11.50 -20.92 12.88
N VAL A 123 11.51 -19.66 12.48
CA VAL A 123 12.76 -18.90 12.32
C VAL A 123 12.78 -17.70 13.26
N ILE A 124 11.72 -16.88 13.24
CA ILE A 124 11.74 -15.60 13.96
C ILE A 124 11.39 -15.81 15.44
N ARG A 125 10.29 -16.50 15.76
CA ARG A 125 9.87 -16.73 17.15
C ARG A 125 10.87 -17.57 17.95
N LEU A 126 11.62 -18.44 17.29
CA LEU A 126 12.70 -19.20 17.95
C LEU A 126 13.90 -18.31 18.32
N THR A 127 14.05 -17.14 17.69
CA THR A 127 15.23 -16.28 17.84
C THR A 127 14.94 -14.93 18.49
N SER A 128 13.67 -14.51 18.59
CA SER A 128 13.31 -13.17 19.03
C SER A 128 12.06 -13.12 19.90
N SER A 129 12.14 -12.38 21.01
CA SER A 129 11.00 -11.98 21.84
C SER A 129 10.41 -10.68 21.30
N LEU A 130 9.73 -10.73 20.16
CA LEU A 130 9.09 -9.53 19.61
C LEU A 130 7.77 -9.25 20.33
N TYR A 131 7.74 -8.16 21.09
CA TYR A 131 6.52 -7.49 21.53
C TYR A 131 6.55 -6.04 21.05
N PRO A 132 6.13 -5.72 19.82
CA PRO A 132 6.00 -4.33 19.44
C PRO A 132 4.64 -3.80 19.92
N TYR A 133 4.64 -2.64 20.55
CA TYR A 133 3.48 -1.75 20.49
C TYR A 133 3.24 -1.44 19.01
N GLN A 134 2.17 -2.01 18.44
CA GLN A 134 1.84 -1.86 17.03
C GLN A 134 0.76 -0.79 16.90
N ASN A 135 1.11 0.32 16.26
CA ASN A 135 0.09 1.22 15.76
C ASN A 135 -0.73 0.48 14.69
N ALA A 136 -2.03 0.74 14.64
CA ALA A 136 -2.95 -0.02 13.80
C ALA A 136 -2.63 0.07 12.29
N THR A 137 -1.85 1.07 11.88
CA THR A 137 -1.46 1.39 10.50
C THR A 137 -0.12 0.81 10.07
N ASN A 138 0.73 0.41 11.02
CA ASN A 138 2.10 -0.03 10.72
C ASN A 138 2.17 -1.47 10.16
N GLY A 139 1.01 -2.06 9.86
CA GLY A 139 0.87 -3.40 9.30
C GLY A 139 0.63 -4.48 10.37
N PRO A 140 0.39 -5.72 9.92
CA PRO A 140 0.16 -6.85 10.82
C PRO A 140 1.43 -7.22 11.60
N SER A 141 1.27 -7.98 12.68
CA SER A 141 2.38 -8.42 13.54
C SER A 141 3.51 -9.13 12.78
N ILE A 142 3.16 -9.92 11.76
CA ILE A 142 4.14 -10.59 10.91
C ILE A 142 4.98 -9.61 10.07
N ALA A 143 4.44 -8.45 9.69
CA ALA A 143 5.24 -7.41 9.02
C ALA A 143 6.33 -6.89 9.98
N HIS A 144 6.00 -6.66 11.25
CA HIS A 144 6.99 -6.31 12.27
C HIS A 144 8.03 -7.42 12.46
N ALA A 145 7.60 -8.67 12.54
CA ALA A 145 8.50 -9.82 12.63
C ALA A 145 9.48 -9.86 11.45
N LEU A 146 8.97 -9.79 10.23
CA LEU A 146 9.78 -9.78 9.02
C LEU A 146 10.69 -8.54 8.91
N SER A 147 10.31 -7.42 9.53
CA SER A 147 11.10 -6.20 9.53
C SER A 147 12.26 -6.18 10.53
N SER A 148 12.22 -7.05 11.53
CA SER A 148 13.09 -7.02 12.72
C SER A 148 14.58 -7.26 12.46
N ASP A 149 14.93 -8.02 11.41
CA ASP A 149 16.31 -8.32 11.04
C ASP A 149 16.50 -8.16 9.53
N PRO A 150 17.65 -7.61 9.05
CA PRO A 150 17.96 -7.53 7.63
C PRO A 150 17.77 -8.84 6.84
N LYS A 151 18.06 -10.00 7.44
CA LYS A 151 17.87 -11.33 6.83
C LYS A 151 16.39 -11.64 6.62
N HIS A 152 15.54 -11.34 7.61
CA HIS A 152 14.10 -11.56 7.52
C HIS A 152 13.47 -10.62 6.48
N ARG A 153 13.91 -9.34 6.44
CA ARG A 153 13.47 -8.39 5.41
C ARG A 153 13.84 -8.87 4.02
N ARG A 154 15.09 -9.29 3.83
CA ARG A 154 15.56 -9.85 2.56
C ARG A 154 14.73 -11.06 2.15
N TRP A 155 14.42 -11.95 3.09
CA TRP A 155 13.59 -13.12 2.82
C TRP A 155 12.18 -12.71 2.39
N ALA A 156 11.55 -11.76 3.10
CA ALA A 156 10.23 -11.22 2.75
C ALA A 156 10.22 -10.61 1.34
N TYR A 157 11.26 -9.86 0.96
CA TYR A 157 11.41 -9.33 -0.40
C TYR A 157 11.52 -10.42 -1.47
N GLN A 158 12.19 -11.54 -1.18
CA GLN A 158 12.24 -12.66 -2.13
C GLN A 158 10.88 -13.34 -2.26
N LEU A 159 10.17 -13.53 -1.15
CA LEU A 159 8.81 -14.09 -1.19
C LEU A 159 7.87 -13.17 -1.97
N TRP A 160 7.94 -11.86 -1.74
CA TRP A 160 7.15 -10.88 -2.48
C TRP A 160 7.36 -10.98 -3.98
N LYS A 161 8.60 -11.11 -4.46
CA LYS A 161 8.88 -11.31 -5.89
C LYS A 161 8.23 -12.56 -6.48
N VAL A 162 8.12 -13.64 -5.71
CA VAL A 162 7.42 -14.85 -6.15
C VAL A 162 5.91 -14.58 -6.30
N PHE A 163 5.33 -13.79 -5.40
CA PHE A 163 3.93 -13.39 -5.50
C PHE A 163 3.71 -12.40 -6.66
N TRP A 164 4.61 -11.44 -6.86
CA TRP A 164 4.61 -10.50 -7.98
C TRP A 164 4.61 -11.25 -9.31
N LEU A 165 5.59 -12.12 -9.56
CA LEU A 165 5.65 -12.89 -10.81
C LEU A 165 4.36 -13.69 -11.09
N LYS A 166 3.80 -14.34 -10.06
CA LYS A 166 2.52 -15.06 -10.19
C LYS A 166 1.33 -14.13 -10.45
N HIS A 167 1.37 -12.91 -9.94
CA HIS A 167 0.35 -11.91 -10.20
C HIS A 167 0.39 -11.48 -11.68
N PHE A 168 1.57 -11.12 -12.20
CA PHE A 168 1.75 -10.79 -13.62
C PHE A 168 1.31 -11.92 -14.54
N GLU A 169 1.73 -13.16 -14.27
CA GLU A 169 1.30 -14.31 -15.06
C GLU A 169 -0.23 -14.47 -15.11
N ARG A 170 -0.94 -14.13 -14.03
CA ARG A 170 -2.41 -14.19 -13.99
C ARG A 170 -3.04 -13.04 -14.77
N VAL A 171 -2.52 -11.82 -14.64
CA VAL A 171 -3.00 -10.65 -15.37
C VAL A 171 -2.77 -10.82 -16.87
N THR A 172 -1.59 -11.29 -17.30
CA THR A 172 -1.32 -11.56 -18.72
C THR A 172 -2.23 -12.65 -19.28
N LYS A 173 -2.49 -13.73 -18.52
CA LYS A 173 -3.40 -14.79 -18.96
C LYS A 173 -4.87 -14.34 -19.02
N SER A 174 -5.31 -13.50 -18.10
CA SER A 174 -6.67 -12.95 -18.15
C SER A 174 -6.86 -12.01 -19.33
N HIS A 175 -5.83 -11.23 -19.68
CA HIS A 175 -5.86 -10.36 -20.86
C HIS A 175 -5.90 -11.19 -22.15
N GLN A 176 -5.11 -12.27 -22.23
CA GLN A 176 -5.16 -13.19 -23.39
C GLN A 176 -6.52 -13.88 -23.56
N LEU A 177 -7.22 -14.23 -22.47
CA LEU A 177 -8.56 -14.80 -22.54
C LEU A 177 -9.59 -13.76 -23.01
N ASN A 178 -9.51 -12.53 -22.50
CA ASN A 178 -10.39 -11.45 -22.96
C ASN A 178 -10.15 -11.08 -24.43
N ASP A 179 -8.88 -11.09 -24.87
CA ASP A 179 -8.52 -10.86 -26.27
C ASP A 179 -9.02 -12.00 -27.17
N ALA A 180 -8.99 -13.25 -26.69
CA ALA A 180 -9.54 -14.40 -27.41
C ALA A 180 -11.07 -14.31 -27.54
N GLU A 181 -11.79 -13.92 -26.47
CA GLU A 181 -13.26 -13.75 -26.53
C GLU A 181 -13.68 -12.61 -27.49
N MET A 182 -12.87 -11.55 -27.60
CA MET A 182 -13.09 -10.49 -28.59
C MET A 182 -12.72 -10.90 -30.02
N SER A 183 -11.86 -11.90 -30.19
CA SER A 183 -11.47 -12.44 -31.51
C SER A 183 -12.56 -13.34 -32.10
N ASP A 184 -13.32 -14.03 -31.25
CA ASP A 184 -14.37 -14.96 -31.68
C ASP A 184 -15.69 -14.24 -32.05
N THR A 185 -15.75 -12.91 -31.98
CA THR A 185 -16.95 -12.11 -32.29
C THR A 185 -16.93 -11.43 -33.67
N LEU A 186 -16.02 -11.80 -34.57
CA LEU A 186 -15.98 -11.33 -35.97
C LEU A 186 -16.31 -12.46 -36.96
#